data_AF-A0A367EWK3-F1
#
_entry.id   AF-A0A367EWK3-F1
#
_cell.length_a   1.000
_cell.length_b   1.000
_cell.length_c   1.000
_cell.angle_alpha   90.00
_cell.angle_beta   90.00
_cell.angle_gamma   90.00
#
_symmetry.space_group_name_H-M   'P 1'
#
loop_
_entity.id
_entity.type
_entity.pdbx_description
1 polymer ?
#
loop_
_entity_poly.entity_id
_entity_poly.type
_entity_poly.pdbx_seq_one_letter_code
_entity_poly.pdbx_strand_id
1 'polypeptide(L)' 'MAEQQVGQMLDAIGVTADIDEGDMAVDAIVILKILKGDGSVSLVKGRSESLDWVTALGMTTAAQAVENSGYALADEDDEP' A
#
# COMPACT_ATOMS: atom_id res chain seq x y z
N MET A 1 -18.37 -6.72 -11.59
CA MET A 1 -16.93 -6.49 -11.38
C MET A 1 -16.34 -7.87 -11.10
N ALA A 2 -15.35 -8.31 -11.87
CA ALA A 2 -14.67 -9.58 -11.60
C ALA A 2 -13.46 -9.30 -10.70
N GLU A 3 -13.22 -10.15 -9.71
CA GLU A 3 -12.00 -10.10 -8.91
C GLU A 3 -10.83 -10.62 -9.73
N GLN A 4 -9.69 -9.94 -9.67
CA GLN A 4 -8.47 -10.33 -10.35
C GLN A 4 -7.32 -10.28 -9.35
N GLN A 5 -6.43 -11.27 -9.43
CA GLN A 5 -5.19 -11.26 -8.66
C GLN A 5 -4.34 -10.05 -9.08
N VAL A 6 -3.84 -9.31 -8.09
CA VAL A 6 -3.16 -8.03 -8.31
C VAL A 6 -1.67 -8.17 -8.61
N GLY A 7 -1.07 -9.34 -8.35
CA GLY A 7 0.39 -9.55 -8.48
C GLY A 7 0.96 -9.10 -9.83
N GLN A 8 0.42 -9.62 -10.94
CA GLN A 8 0.87 -9.21 -12.28
C GLN A 8 0.71 -7.72 -12.57
N MET A 9 -0.31 -7.07 -12.00
CA MET A 9 -0.50 -5.62 -12.18
C MET A 9 0.56 -4.81 -11.44
N LEU A 10 0.91 -5.24 -10.22
CA LEU A 10 1.97 -4.64 -9.42
C LEU A 10 3.34 -4.83 -10.09
N ASP A 11 3.62 -6.03 -10.58
CA ASP A 11 4.85 -6.35 -11.30
C ASP A 11 4.99 -5.49 -12.57
N ALA A 12 3.90 -5.32 -13.33
CA ALA A 12 3.89 -4.56 -14.58
C ALA A 12 4.22 -3.06 -14.40
N ILE A 13 3.97 -2.50 -13.21
CA ILE A 13 4.29 -1.11 -12.88
C ILE A 13 5.52 -0.98 -11.97
N GLY A 14 6.21 -2.09 -11.70
CA GLY A 14 7.47 -2.11 -10.95
C GLY A 14 7.32 -1.86 -9.44
N VAL A 15 6.19 -2.24 -8.83
CA VAL A 15 6.05 -2.16 -7.37
C VAL A 15 6.95 -3.19 -6.70
N THR A 16 7.72 -2.75 -5.71
CA THR A 16 8.54 -3.60 -4.84
C THR A 16 8.23 -3.29 -3.38
N ALA A 17 8.40 -4.27 -2.51
CA ALA A 17 8.35 -4.09 -1.06
C ALA A 17 9.71 -4.47 -0.47
N ASP A 18 10.15 -3.71 0.54
CA ASP A 18 11.36 -4.01 1.31
C ASP A 18 10.97 -4.97 2.45
N ILE A 19 11.43 -6.21 2.36
CA ILE A 19 11.10 -7.31 3.29
C ILE A 19 12.38 -8.08 3.55
N ASP A 20 12.69 -8.31 4.83
CA ASP A 20 13.92 -8.98 5.25
C ASP A 20 13.93 -10.48 4.89
N GLU A 21 15.13 -11.06 4.83
CA GLU A 21 15.28 -12.49 4.55
C GLU A 21 14.66 -13.33 5.67
N GLY A 22 13.72 -14.21 5.29
CA GLY A 22 13.01 -15.08 6.23
C GLY A 22 11.67 -14.52 6.71
N ASP A 23 11.38 -13.24 6.45
CA ASP A 23 10.08 -12.66 6.72
C ASP A 23 9.03 -13.14 5.72
N MET A 24 7.78 -13.18 6.19
CA MET A 24 6.65 -13.67 5.41
C MET A 24 5.49 -12.68 5.51
N ALA A 25 5.05 -12.17 4.36
CA ALA A 25 3.83 -11.39 4.28
C ALA A 25 2.61 -12.30 4.50
N VAL A 26 1.86 -12.06 5.57
CA VAL A 26 0.68 -12.87 5.95
C VAL A 26 -0.61 -12.32 5.35
N ASP A 27 -0.73 -10.99 5.28
CA ASP A 27 -1.85 -10.28 4.67
C ASP A 27 -1.37 -9.01 3.96
N ALA A 28 -2.14 -8.55 2.97
CA ALA A 28 -1.86 -7.32 2.25
C ALA A 28 -3.12 -6.48 2.05
N ILE A 29 -2.92 -5.16 2.01
CA ILE A 29 -3.87 -4.18 1.46
C ILE A 29 -3.18 -3.51 0.30
N VAL A 30 -3.89 -3.38 -0.81
CA VAL A 30 -3.41 -2.67 -1.98
C VAL A 30 -4.36 -1.53 -2.32
N ILE A 31 -3.80 -0.36 -2.59
CA ILE A 31 -4.52 0.80 -3.10
C ILE A 31 -3.98 1.07 -4.49
N LEU A 32 -4.83 0.91 -5.50
CA LEU A 32 -4.47 1.07 -6.90
C LEU A 32 -5.13 2.32 -7.47
N LYS A 33 -4.31 3.18 -8.11
CA LYS A 33 -4.80 4.24 -8.98
C LYS A 33 -5.06 3.65 -10.36
N ILE A 34 -6.31 3.65 -10.79
CA ILE A 34 -6.75 3.06 -12.05
C ILE A 34 -7.16 4.16 -13.02
N LEU A 35 -6.55 4.16 -14.20
CA LEU A 35 -7.04 4.88 -15.37
C LEU A 35 -8.07 4.00 -16.09
N LYS A 36 -9.32 4.43 -16.13
CA LYS A 36 -10.40 3.72 -16.81
C LYS A 36 -10.33 3.96 -18.32
N GLY A 37 -11.02 3.10 -19.08
CA GLY A 37 -11.07 3.20 -20.55
C GLY A 37 -11.72 4.49 -21.08
N ASP A 38 -12.50 5.19 -20.26
CA ASP A 38 -13.07 6.52 -20.58
C ASP A 38 -12.13 7.69 -20.24
N GLY A 39 -10.90 7.40 -19.78
CA GLY A 39 -9.92 8.40 -19.37
C GLY A 39 -10.10 8.93 -17.94
N SER A 40 -11.16 8.52 -17.22
CA SER A 40 -11.33 8.89 -15.82
C SER A 40 -10.35 8.14 -14.90
N VAL A 41 -10.01 8.76 -13.78
CA VAL A 41 -9.16 8.16 -12.75
C VAL A 41 -10.03 7.74 -11.56
N SER A 42 -9.75 6.55 -11.02
CA SER A 42 -10.39 6.07 -9.78
C SER A 42 -9.39 5.38 -8.88
N LEU A 43 -9.73 5.28 -7.60
CA LEU A 43 -9.01 4.46 -6.64
C LEU A 43 -9.77 3.15 -6.43
N VAL A 44 -9.03 2.05 -6.42
CA VAL A 44 -9.55 0.71 -6.07
C VAL A 44 -8.75 0.18 -4.91
N LYS A 45 -9.43 -0.35 -3.90
CA LYS A 45 -8.83 -1.01 -2.75
C LYS A 45 -9.06 -2.51 -2.83
N GLY A 46 -7.99 -3.29 -2.77
CA GLY A 46 -8.02 -4.74 -2.58
C GLY A 46 -7.43 -5.13 -1.23
N ARG A 47 -7.78 -6.31 -0.72
CA ARG A 47 -7.17 -6.89 0.47
C ARG A 47 -7.17 -8.42 0.39
N SER A 48 -6.29 -9.07 1.16
CA SER A 48 -6.36 -10.52 1.38
C SER A 48 -7.74 -10.94 1.90
N GLU A 49 -8.21 -12.12 1.50
CA GLU A 49 -9.51 -12.66 1.92
C GLU A 49 -9.57 -12.91 3.43
N SER A 50 -8.46 -13.38 4.01
CA SER A 50 -8.28 -13.63 5.45
C SER A 50 -8.28 -12.38 6.31
N LEU A 51 -8.08 -11.19 5.72
CA LEU A 51 -7.85 -9.96 6.47
C LEU A 51 -9.17 -9.38 6.98
N ASP A 52 -9.39 -9.48 8.29
CA ASP A 52 -10.55 -8.91 8.95
C ASP A 52 -10.58 -7.37 8.85
N TRP A 53 -11.74 -6.78 9.06
CA TRP A 53 -11.94 -5.34 8.85
C TRP A 53 -11.22 -4.46 9.88
N VAL A 54 -11.01 -4.95 11.11
CA VAL A 54 -10.34 -4.20 12.18
C VAL A 54 -8.86 -4.13 11.87
N THR A 55 -8.24 -5.28 11.58
CA THR A 55 -6.84 -5.34 11.18
C THR A 55 -6.61 -4.53 9.89
N ALA A 56 -7.53 -4.61 8.93
CA ALA A 56 -7.42 -3.82 7.71
C ALA A 56 -7.44 -2.29 7.96
N LEU A 57 -8.29 -1.84 8.89
CA LEU A 57 -8.33 -0.43 9.28
C LEU A 57 -7.03 -0.02 9.96
N GLY A 58 -6.55 -0.82 10.91
CA GLY A 58 -5.28 -0.58 11.61
C GLY A 58 -4.10 -0.45 10.65
N MET A 59 -3.96 -1.38 9.69
CA MET A 59 -2.92 -1.32 8.65
C MET A 59 -3.02 -0.04 7.81
N THR A 60 -4.23 0.35 7.40
CA THR A 60 -4.43 1.57 6.59
C THR A 60 -4.02 2.82 7.37
N THR A 61 -4.39 2.91 8.65
CA THR A 61 -4.03 4.05 9.51
C THR A 61 -2.53 4.09 9.78
N ALA A 62 -1.90 2.95 10.04
CA ALA A 62 -0.44 2.87 10.22
C ALA A 62 0.31 3.30 8.95
N ALA A 63 -0.11 2.81 7.78
CA ALA A 63 0.46 3.21 6.50
C ALA A 63 0.31 4.72 6.25
N GLN A 64 -0.86 5.30 6.54
CA GLN A 64 -1.07 6.74 6.44
C GLN A 64 -0.13 7.53 7.38
N ALA A 65 0.09 7.04 8.61
CA ALA A 65 1.02 7.66 9.53
C ALA A 65 2.46 7.65 9.01
N VAL A 66 2.92 6.52 8.43
CA VAL A 66 4.24 6.42 7.79
C VAL A 66 4.38 7.41 6.64
N GLU A 67 3.40 7.45 5.72
CA GLU A 67 3.39 8.41 4.60
C GLU A 67 3.46 9.87 5.09
N ASN A 68 2.71 10.21 6.14
CA ASN A 68 2.74 11.54 6.72
C ASN A 68 4.05 11.84 7.49
N SER A 69 4.72 10.82 8.03
CA SER A 69 5.95 10.97 8.80
C SER A 69 7.17 11.33 7.94
N GLY A 70 7.13 11.08 6.63
CA GLY A 70 8.14 11.57 5.68
C GLY A 70 8.28 13.09 5.64
N TYR A 71 7.27 13.85 6.10
CA TYR A 71 7.37 15.30 6.28
C TYR A 71 8.09 15.72 7.58
N ALA A 72 8.30 14.81 8.54
CA ALA A 72 8.88 15.12 9.85
C ALA A 72 10.43 15.04 9.89
N LEU A 73 11.08 14.67 8.78
CA LEU A 73 12.55 14.61 8.67
C LEU A 73 13.20 15.96 8.31
N ALA A 74 12.45 17.06 8.39
CA ALA A 74 12.95 18.41 8.09
C ALA A 74 13.11 19.30 9.33
N ASP A 75 13.10 18.72 10.54
CA ASP A 75 13.70 19.38 11.69
C ASP A 75 15.17 18.94 11.74
N GLU A 76 16.00 19.79 11.13
CA GLU A 76 17.45 19.72 11.17
C GLU A 76 17.91 19.51 12.62
N ASP A 77 18.49 18.34 12.89
CA ASP A 77 19.45 18.16 13.98
C ASP A 77 20.64 19.10 13.70
N ASP A 78 20.47 20.37 14.02
CA ASP A 78 21.55 21.33 14.17
C ASP A 78 22.25 20.99 15.51
N GLU A 79 23.05 19.92 15.48
CA GLU A 79 24.11 19.65 16.47
C GLU A 79 25.35 20.50 16.12
N PRO A 80 26.21 20.86 17.10
CA PRO A 80 26.45 20.18 18.38
C PRO A 80 26.32 21.02 19.67
#